data_AF-K2AFJ9-F1
#
_entry.id   AF-K2AFJ9-F1
#
_cell.length_a   1.000
_cell.length_b   1.000
_cell.length_c   1.000
_cell.angle_alpha   90.00
_cell.angle_beta   90.00
_cell.angle_gamma   90.00
#
_symmetry.space_group_name_H-M   'P 1'
#
loop_
_entity.id
_entity.type
_entity.pdbx_description
1 polymer ?
#
loop_
_entity_poly.entity_id
_entity_poly.type
_entity_poly.pdbx_seq_one_letter_code
_entity_poly.pdbx_strand_id
1 'polypeptide(L)'
;MILFDTRDGDIAGLTGAATPEGQMLQLIAAGLDIPPLDPIPPDHVLTRSFYLLQDFPGRNAGGAIWVEAAAPDAEQQDGMPFRNLNDGVTPVIIGGADWAGAWAVDQDGVPMFPVGRGYAGEDQREIAYRFGINVIMHVLTGNYKSDQVHVPALLERLGE
;
A
#
# COMPACT_ATOMS: atom_id res chain seq x y z
N MET A 1 -8.63 -5.20 -6.53
CA MET A 1 -7.97 -4.76 -5.29
C MET A 1 -8.96 -4.04 -4.39
N ILE A 2 -8.87 -4.26 -3.08
CA ILE A 2 -9.65 -3.57 -2.04
C ILE A 2 -8.66 -2.83 -1.11
N LEU A 3 -8.94 -1.57 -0.80
CA LEU A 3 -8.20 -0.80 0.22
C LEU A 3 -9.10 -0.64 1.46
N PHE A 4 -8.68 -1.23 2.58
CA PHE A 4 -9.28 -1.00 3.89
C PHE A 4 -8.52 0.11 4.61
N ASP A 5 -9.14 1.27 4.72
CA ASP A 5 -8.66 2.42 5.50
C ASP A 5 -9.44 2.49 6.81
N THR A 6 -8.90 1.92 7.89
CA THR A 6 -9.59 1.81 9.19
C THR A 6 -9.59 3.11 9.98
N ARG A 7 -8.74 4.08 9.59
CA ARG A 7 -8.64 5.44 10.17
C ARG A 7 -8.28 5.54 11.66
N ASP A 8 -7.99 4.42 12.30
CA ASP A 8 -7.79 4.26 13.73
C ASP A 8 -6.30 4.25 14.15
N GLY A 9 -5.40 4.67 13.26
CA GLY A 9 -3.95 4.65 13.50
C GLY A 9 -3.49 5.51 14.67
N ASP A 10 -4.27 6.51 15.06
CA ASP A 10 -4.06 7.35 16.25
C ASP A 10 -4.41 6.64 17.57
N ILE A 11 -5.16 5.53 17.54
CA ILE A 11 -5.60 4.77 18.73
C ILE A 11 -4.95 3.39 18.77
N ALA A 12 -4.91 2.69 17.63
CA ALA A 12 -4.39 1.33 17.50
C ALA A 12 -2.92 1.23 17.95
N GLY A 13 -2.11 2.25 17.62
CA GLY A 13 -0.69 2.31 17.98
C GLY A 13 -0.41 2.50 19.49
N LEU A 14 -1.37 3.01 20.27
CA LEU A 14 -1.18 3.26 21.70
C LEU A 14 -1.54 2.08 22.60
N THR A 15 -2.48 1.24 22.16
CA THR A 15 -3.10 0.25 23.06
C THR A 15 -2.73 -1.20 22.74
N GLY A 16 -2.28 -1.50 21.51
CA GLY A 16 -2.07 -2.88 21.05
C GLY A 16 -3.34 -3.75 21.13
N ALA A 17 -4.50 -3.14 21.36
CA ALA A 17 -5.77 -3.79 21.57
C ALA A 17 -6.66 -3.63 20.32
N ALA A 18 -7.64 -4.53 20.17
CA ALA A 18 -8.59 -4.45 19.07
C ALA A 18 -9.45 -3.18 19.17
N THR A 19 -9.30 -2.27 18.22
CA THR A 19 -10.13 -1.08 18.04
C THR A 19 -11.53 -1.47 17.54
N PRO A 20 -12.57 -0.64 17.77
CA PRO A 20 -13.87 -0.84 17.14
C PRO A 20 -13.79 -0.97 15.61
N GLU A 21 -12.92 -0.18 14.97
CA GLU A 21 -12.67 -0.18 13.54
C GLU A 21 -12.01 -1.50 13.08
N GLY A 22 -11.05 -2.01 13.85
CA GLY A 22 -10.43 -3.32 13.60
C GLY A 22 -11.40 -4.48 13.79
N GLN A 23 -12.30 -4.40 14.76
CA GLN A 23 -13.38 -5.40 14.93
C GLN A 23 -14.36 -5.37 13.76
N MET A 24 -14.74 -4.17 13.29
CA MET A 24 -15.59 -4.02 12.10
C MET A 24 -14.90 -4.55 10.84
N LEU A 25 -13.60 -4.29 10.68
CA LEU A 25 -12.81 -4.86 9.59
C LEU A 25 -12.88 -6.39 9.61
N GLN A 26 -12.67 -7.04 10.76
CA GLN A 26 -12.78 -8.50 10.88
C GLN A 26 -14.18 -9.00 10.49
N LEU A 27 -15.24 -8.31 10.92
CA LEU A 27 -16.62 -8.66 10.57
C LEU A 27 -16.90 -8.55 9.07
N ILE A 28 -16.45 -7.48 8.42
CA ILE A 28 -16.60 -7.27 6.97
C ILE A 28 -15.75 -8.29 6.19
N ALA A 29 -14.51 -8.52 6.64
CA ALA A 29 -13.55 -9.40 6.00
C ALA A 29 -13.90 -10.88 6.16
N ALA A 30 -14.70 -11.28 7.16
CA ALA A 30 -15.09 -12.67 7.39
C ALA A 30 -15.86 -13.30 6.20
N GLY A 31 -16.50 -12.48 5.37
CA GLY A 31 -17.18 -12.93 4.14
C GLY A 31 -16.31 -12.88 2.88
N LEU A 32 -15.04 -12.45 2.99
CA LEU A 32 -14.12 -12.30 1.88
C LEU A 32 -13.03 -13.38 1.95
N ASP A 33 -12.62 -13.86 0.78
CA ASP A 33 -11.45 -14.73 0.67
C ASP A 33 -10.18 -13.87 0.73
N ILE A 34 -9.78 -13.51 1.96
CA ILE A 34 -8.59 -12.70 2.22
C ILE A 34 -7.37 -13.65 2.30
N PRO A 35 -6.35 -13.48 1.45
CA PRO A 35 -5.14 -14.30 1.52
C PRO A 35 -4.37 -14.02 2.82
N PRO A 36 -3.38 -14.86 3.18
CA PRO A 36 -2.46 -14.54 4.26
C PRO A 36 -1.87 -13.14 4.09
N LEU A 37 -1.69 -12.41 5.20
CA LEU A 37 -1.24 -11.03 5.20
C LEU A 37 0.12 -10.90 5.88
N ASP A 38 0.98 -10.06 5.32
CA ASP A 38 2.22 -9.60 5.93
C ASP A 38 2.30 -8.07 5.96
N PRO A 39 3.10 -7.49 6.87
CA PRO A 39 3.48 -6.09 6.77
C PRO A 39 4.12 -5.82 5.41
N ILE A 40 3.80 -4.68 4.81
CA ILE A 40 4.32 -4.30 3.51
C ILE A 40 5.86 -4.30 3.53
N PRO A 41 6.51 -5.13 2.70
CA PRO A 41 7.96 -5.20 2.71
C PRO A 41 8.55 -3.96 2.01
N PRO A 42 9.78 -3.54 2.35
CA PRO A 42 10.41 -2.36 1.74
C PRO A 42 10.56 -2.46 0.22
N ASP A 43 10.68 -3.68 -0.30
CA ASP A 43 10.80 -3.97 -1.72
C ASP A 43 9.45 -4.15 -2.44
N HIS A 44 8.31 -3.90 -1.78
CA HIS A 44 6.98 -4.02 -2.38
C HIS A 44 6.79 -3.06 -3.57
N VAL A 45 6.09 -3.49 -4.61
CA VAL A 45 5.88 -2.70 -5.84
C VAL A 45 5.21 -1.35 -5.60
N LEU A 46 4.31 -1.26 -4.60
CA LEU A 46 3.63 -0.01 -4.20
C LEU A 46 4.59 1.10 -3.77
N THR A 47 5.83 0.80 -3.35
CA THR A 47 6.84 1.84 -3.05
C THR A 47 7.33 2.55 -4.31
N ARG A 48 7.05 1.99 -5.50
CA ARG A 48 7.63 2.43 -6.78
C ARG A 48 6.69 2.28 -8.00
N SER A 49 5.38 2.17 -7.78
CA SER A 49 4.41 2.08 -8.89
C SER A 49 4.47 3.32 -9.78
N PHE A 50 4.46 4.52 -9.19
CA PHE A 50 4.65 5.79 -9.92
C PHE A 50 5.70 6.67 -9.25
N TYR A 51 5.47 7.11 -8.01
CA TYR A 51 6.43 7.77 -7.15
C TYR A 51 7.30 6.75 -6.42
N LEU A 52 8.53 7.16 -6.08
CA LEU A 52 9.39 6.46 -5.13
C LEU A 52 9.06 6.93 -3.72
N LEU A 53 8.54 6.03 -2.89
CA LEU A 53 8.08 6.30 -1.52
C LEU A 53 8.81 5.39 -0.53
N GLN A 54 9.15 5.92 0.65
CA GLN A 54 9.73 5.14 1.75
C GLN A 54 8.67 4.74 2.77
N ASP A 55 7.62 5.54 2.89
CA ASP A 55 6.50 5.37 3.80
C ASP A 55 5.19 5.78 3.10
N PHE A 56 4.07 5.52 3.78
CA PHE A 56 2.74 5.73 3.23
C PHE A 56 1.80 6.41 4.25
N PRO A 57 2.15 7.60 4.75
CA PRO A 57 1.32 8.32 5.71
C PRO A 57 -0.05 8.71 5.13
N GLY A 58 -1.05 8.80 6.01
CA GLY A 58 -2.32 9.47 5.77
C GLY A 58 -2.43 10.69 6.68
N ARG A 59 -3.57 10.91 7.34
CA ARG A 59 -3.64 11.88 8.45
C ARG A 59 -2.81 11.43 9.65
N ASN A 60 -2.74 10.12 9.85
CA ASN A 60 -1.88 9.49 10.84
C ASN A 60 -0.59 9.04 10.15
N ALA A 61 0.55 9.36 10.77
CA ALA A 61 1.86 8.90 10.33
C ALA A 61 2.26 7.64 11.11
N GLY A 62 2.94 6.73 10.43
CA GLY A 62 3.35 5.45 11.01
C GLY A 62 2.20 4.43 11.10
N GLY A 63 2.52 3.26 11.66
CA GLY A 63 1.62 2.10 11.68
C GLY A 63 1.93 1.09 10.58
N ALA A 64 1.65 -0.18 10.85
CA ALA A 64 1.84 -1.24 9.88
C ALA A 64 0.76 -1.15 8.79
N ILE A 65 1.20 -1.30 7.55
CA ILE A 65 0.31 -1.51 6.40
C ILE A 65 0.44 -2.98 6.02
N TRP A 66 -0.68 -3.64 5.86
CA TRP A 66 -0.74 -5.05 5.56
C TRP A 66 -1.16 -5.25 4.11
N VAL A 67 -0.43 -6.14 3.45
CA VAL A 67 -0.68 -6.56 2.08
C VAL A 67 -0.71 -8.09 2.05
N GLU A 68 -1.12 -8.66 0.93
CA GLU A 68 -0.96 -10.10 0.71
C GLU A 68 0.49 -10.53 0.98
N ALA A 69 0.63 -11.58 1.77
CA ALA A 69 1.90 -12.19 2.09
C ALA A 69 2.57 -12.72 0.81
N ALA A 70 3.89 -12.58 0.76
CA ALA A 70 4.66 -13.16 -0.32
C ALA A 70 4.65 -14.68 -0.24
N ALA A 71 4.75 -15.34 -1.39
CA ALA A 71 4.94 -16.79 -1.42
C ALA A 71 6.21 -17.17 -0.61
N PRO A 72 6.20 -18.25 0.19
CA PRO A 72 7.33 -18.62 1.06
C PRO A 72 8.65 -18.88 0.30
N ASP A 73 8.56 -19.21 -0.98
CA ASP A 73 9.65 -19.47 -1.92
C ASP A 73 9.99 -18.26 -2.81
N ALA A 74 9.39 -17.08 -2.55
CA ALA A 74 9.69 -15.85 -3.26
C ALA A 74 11.10 -15.35 -2.90
N GLU A 75 12.10 -15.84 -3.63
CA GLU A 75 13.49 -15.41 -3.52
C GLU A 75 13.82 -14.26 -4.48
N GLN A 76 14.82 -13.47 -4.09
CA GLN A 76 15.36 -12.43 -4.94
C GLN A 76 16.29 -13.10 -5.95
N GLN A 77 15.92 -13.10 -7.23
CA GLN A 77 16.78 -13.66 -8.27
C GLN A 77 18.07 -12.85 -8.40
N ASP A 78 19.20 -13.53 -8.57
CA ASP A 78 20.51 -12.89 -8.75
C ASP A 78 20.49 -11.90 -9.92
N GLY A 79 20.97 -10.68 -9.67
CA GLY A 79 20.97 -9.59 -10.64
C GLY A 79 19.66 -8.78 -10.70
N MET A 80 18.61 -9.18 -9.98
CA MET A 80 17.36 -8.43 -9.91
C MET A 80 17.27 -7.58 -8.65
N PRO A 81 16.85 -6.31 -8.76
CA PRO A 81 16.85 -5.40 -7.62
C PRO A 81 15.80 -5.75 -6.55
N PHE A 82 14.83 -6.64 -6.84
CA PHE A 82 13.72 -6.95 -5.93
C PHE A 82 13.17 -8.39 -6.11
N ARG A 83 12.47 -8.91 -5.10
CA ARG A 83 11.77 -10.21 -5.15
C ARG A 83 10.51 -10.17 -6.02
N ASN A 84 10.17 -11.28 -6.65
CA ASN A 84 8.88 -11.44 -7.34
C ASN A 84 7.82 -11.88 -6.32
N LEU A 85 7.14 -10.90 -5.72
CA LEU A 85 6.36 -11.12 -4.50
C LEU A 85 4.88 -11.45 -4.72
N ASN A 86 4.36 -11.46 -5.96
CA ASN A 86 3.09 -12.08 -6.40
C ASN A 86 2.90 -11.85 -7.90
N ASP A 87 2.17 -12.75 -8.54
CA ASP A 87 1.90 -12.83 -9.99
C ASP A 87 1.02 -11.71 -10.57
N GLY A 88 0.63 -10.71 -9.76
CA GLY A 88 0.69 -9.36 -10.29
C GLY A 88 -0.28 -8.31 -9.80
N VAL A 89 -1.17 -8.61 -8.86
CA VAL A 89 -2.00 -7.56 -8.25
C VAL A 89 -2.26 -7.92 -6.79
N THR A 90 -1.60 -7.21 -5.87
CA THR A 90 -1.97 -7.21 -4.45
C THR A 90 -3.49 -7.01 -4.33
N PRO A 91 -4.27 -8.02 -3.88
CA PRO A 91 -5.73 -7.96 -3.91
C PRO A 91 -6.28 -7.10 -2.78
N VAL A 92 -5.50 -6.91 -1.71
CA VAL A 92 -5.92 -6.18 -0.51
C VAL A 92 -4.78 -5.35 0.07
N ILE A 93 -5.09 -4.12 0.49
CA ILE A 93 -4.23 -3.25 1.29
C ILE A 93 -5.03 -2.87 2.53
N ILE A 94 -4.42 -2.96 3.72
CA ILE A 94 -5.07 -2.62 4.99
C ILE A 94 -4.17 -1.68 5.78
N GLY A 95 -4.72 -0.57 6.28
CA GLY A 95 -4.01 0.30 7.23
C GLY A 95 -4.92 1.31 7.90
N GLY A 96 -4.44 1.88 9.01
CA GLY A 96 -5.15 2.85 9.83
C GLY A 96 -4.73 4.30 9.61
N ALA A 97 -4.07 4.61 8.49
CA ALA A 97 -3.44 5.91 8.28
C ALA A 97 -4.46 7.05 8.08
N ASP A 98 -5.74 6.74 7.83
CA ASP A 98 -6.78 7.71 7.42
C ASP A 98 -6.34 8.45 6.14
N TRP A 99 -6.07 7.67 5.10
CA TRP A 99 -5.71 8.21 3.78
C TRP A 99 -6.89 8.94 3.15
N ALA A 100 -8.10 8.41 3.30
CA ALA A 100 -9.30 9.06 2.78
C ALA A 100 -9.48 10.46 3.39
N GLY A 101 -9.25 10.62 4.70
CA GLY A 101 -9.25 11.92 5.34
C GLY A 101 -8.13 12.84 4.86
N ALA A 102 -6.95 12.30 4.53
CA ALA A 102 -5.85 13.09 3.99
C ALA A 102 -6.13 13.59 2.56
N TRP A 103 -6.86 12.79 1.77
CA TRP A 103 -7.23 13.08 0.38
C TRP A 103 -8.49 13.92 0.24
N ALA A 104 -9.31 14.00 1.30
CA ALA A 104 -10.59 14.69 1.25
C ALA A 104 -10.40 16.21 1.07
N VAL A 105 -11.01 16.73 0.01
CA VAL A 105 -11.11 18.15 -0.31
C VAL A 105 -12.56 18.55 -0.48
N ASP A 106 -12.87 19.80 -0.19
CA ASP A 106 -14.18 20.37 -0.48
C ASP A 106 -14.33 20.75 -1.98
N GLN A 107 -15.45 21.37 -2.32
CA GLN A 107 -15.77 21.79 -3.69
C GLN A 107 -14.79 22.82 -4.27
N ASP A 108 -14.08 23.56 -3.42
CA ASP A 108 -13.11 24.58 -3.80
C ASP A 108 -11.67 24.02 -3.83
N GLY A 109 -11.53 22.70 -3.59
CA GLY A 109 -10.24 22.00 -3.55
C GLY A 109 -9.48 22.21 -2.24
N VAL A 110 -10.13 22.74 -1.20
CA VAL A 110 -9.50 22.99 0.10
C VAL A 110 -9.53 21.70 0.92
N PRO A 111 -8.42 21.30 1.56
CA PRO A 111 -8.40 20.11 2.41
C PRO A 111 -9.45 20.19 3.54
N MET A 112 -10.28 19.16 3.67
CA MET A 112 -11.37 19.12 4.65
C MET A 112 -10.88 18.81 6.07
N PHE A 113 -9.77 18.08 6.19
CA PHE A 113 -9.24 17.63 7.48
C PHE A 113 -7.76 18.00 7.63
N PRO A 114 -7.32 18.35 8.86
CA PRO A 114 -5.92 18.62 9.12
C PRO A 114 -5.08 17.35 9.01
N VAL A 115 -3.87 17.51 8.47
CA VAL A 115 -2.78 16.52 8.46
C VAL A 115 -1.61 17.18 9.19
N GLY A 116 -1.09 16.55 10.24
CA GLY A 116 0.05 17.07 10.98
C GLY A 116 -0.10 18.53 11.46
N ARG A 117 1.01 19.27 11.48
CA ARG A 117 1.06 20.70 11.85
C ARG A 117 2.05 21.45 10.98
N GLY A 118 1.67 22.66 10.57
CA GLY A 118 2.55 23.56 9.80
C GLY A 118 3.04 22.92 8.50
N TYR A 119 4.25 23.32 8.08
CA TYR A 119 4.86 22.85 6.82
C TYR A 119 4.99 21.32 6.74
N ALA A 120 5.39 20.67 7.84
CA ALA A 120 5.50 19.21 7.90
C ALA A 120 4.16 18.48 7.65
N GLY A 121 3.03 19.11 8.01
CA GLY A 121 1.71 18.57 7.73
C GLY A 121 1.35 18.60 6.24
N GLU A 122 1.75 19.65 5.53
CA GLU A 122 1.56 19.75 4.08
C GLU A 122 2.45 18.76 3.33
N ASP A 123 3.72 18.60 3.74
CA ASP A 123 4.61 17.56 3.20
C ASP A 123 3.99 16.16 3.39
N GLN A 124 3.50 15.86 4.60
CA GLN A 124 2.85 14.58 4.90
C GLN A 124 1.61 14.35 4.02
N ARG A 125 0.78 15.39 3.80
CA ARG A 125 -0.37 15.31 2.90
C ARG A 125 0.05 15.06 1.47
N GLU A 126 1.13 15.68 1.01
CA GLU A 126 1.69 15.42 -0.31
C GLU A 126 2.08 13.95 -0.47
N ILE A 127 2.79 13.38 0.51
CA ILE A 127 3.13 11.95 0.49
C ILE A 127 1.87 11.08 0.49
N ALA A 128 0.83 11.45 1.24
CA ALA A 128 -0.45 10.75 1.21
C ALA A 128 -1.07 10.75 -0.21
N TYR A 129 -1.06 11.89 -0.91
CA TYR A 129 -1.52 11.95 -2.31
C TYR A 129 -0.68 11.05 -3.24
N ARG A 130 0.64 11.07 -3.09
CA ARG A 130 1.54 10.23 -3.88
C ARG A 130 1.30 8.74 -3.63
N PHE A 131 1.00 8.35 -2.40
CA PHE A 131 0.57 6.99 -2.09
C PHE A 131 -0.73 6.63 -2.81
N GLY A 132 -1.75 7.49 -2.75
CA GLY A 132 -3.00 7.29 -3.50
C GLY A 132 -2.76 7.12 -5.01
N ILE A 133 -1.86 7.90 -5.59
CA ILE A 133 -1.45 7.75 -7.00
C ILE A 133 -0.74 6.42 -7.24
N ASN A 134 0.19 5.99 -6.37
CA ASN A 134 0.83 4.69 -6.48
C ASN A 134 -0.17 3.54 -6.43
N VAL A 135 -1.16 3.61 -5.52
CA VAL A 135 -2.26 2.64 -5.38
C VAL A 135 -3.06 2.57 -6.68
N ILE A 136 -3.52 3.71 -7.22
CA ILE A 136 -4.29 3.73 -8.47
C ILE A 136 -3.46 3.22 -9.65
N MET A 137 -2.21 3.64 -9.76
CA MET A 137 -1.31 3.17 -10.82
C MET A 137 -1.10 1.66 -10.72
N HIS A 138 -0.88 1.13 -9.52
CA HIS A 138 -0.78 -0.32 -9.27
C HIS A 138 -2.03 -1.08 -9.71
N VAL A 139 -3.24 -0.56 -9.41
CA VAL A 139 -4.49 -1.18 -9.86
C VAL A 139 -4.65 -1.16 -11.37
N LEU A 140 -4.32 -0.03 -12.00
CA LEU A 140 -4.59 0.19 -13.43
C LEU A 140 -3.56 -0.49 -14.33
N THR A 141 -2.32 -0.63 -13.87
CA THR A 141 -1.24 -1.24 -14.67
C THR A 141 -0.89 -2.65 -14.22
N GLY A 142 -1.48 -3.11 -13.11
CA GLY A 142 -1.10 -4.36 -12.46
C GLY A 142 0.40 -4.43 -12.21
N ASN A 143 0.98 -5.53 -12.63
CA ASN A 143 2.38 -5.88 -12.52
C ASN A 143 3.29 -5.36 -13.64
N TYR A 144 2.89 -4.39 -14.47
CA TYR A 144 3.73 -3.95 -15.59
C TYR A 144 5.21 -3.67 -15.22
N LYS A 145 5.51 -3.22 -13.99
CA LYS A 145 6.90 -3.06 -13.51
C LYS A 145 7.54 -4.34 -12.95
N SER A 146 6.78 -5.26 -12.38
CA SER A 146 7.27 -6.59 -12.01
C SER A 146 7.47 -7.47 -13.25
N ASP A 147 6.72 -7.24 -14.33
CA ASP A 147 6.84 -7.97 -15.60
C ASP A 147 8.12 -7.65 -16.38
N GLN A 148 8.71 -6.46 -16.17
CA GLN A 148 10.02 -6.13 -16.73
C GLN A 148 11.13 -7.07 -16.23
N VAL A 149 10.92 -7.76 -15.10
CA VAL A 149 11.83 -8.78 -14.58
C VAL A 149 11.86 -10.02 -15.46
N HIS A 150 10.76 -10.34 -16.16
CA HIS A 150 10.68 -11.52 -17.04
C HIS A 150 11.25 -11.29 -18.44
N VAL A 151 11.55 -10.04 -18.82
CA VAL A 151 12.02 -9.69 -20.17
C VAL A 151 13.30 -10.42 -20.57
N PRO A 152 14.35 -10.55 -19.72
CA PRO A 152 15.55 -11.29 -20.10
C PRO A 152 15.28 -12.77 -20.43
N ALA A 153 14.47 -13.46 -19.61
CA ALA A 153 14.12 -14.87 -19.82
C ALA A 153 13.21 -15.10 -21.05
N LEU A 154 12.36 -14.12 -21.38
CA LEU A 154 11.55 -14.16 -22.60
C LEU A 154 12.39 -13.96 -23.87
N LEU A 155 13.41 -13.10 -23.81
CA LEU A 155 14.34 -12.89 -24.93
C LEU A 155 15.22 -14.12 -25.18
N GLU A 156 15.65 -14.83 -24.13
CA GLU A 156 16.44 -16.05 -24.24
C GLU A 156 15.66 -17.16 -24.95
N ARG A 157 14.37 -17.31 -24.64
CA ARG A 157 13.46 -18.28 -25.28
C ARG A 157 13.07 -17.96 -26.73
N LEU A 158 13.18 -16.69 -27.15
CA LEU A 158 12.92 -16.26 -28.54
C LEU A 158 14.19 -16.33 -29.42
N GLY A 159 15.37 -16.49 -28.80
CA GLY A 159 16.65 -16.64 -29.47
C GLY A 159 17.06 -18.10 -29.76
N GLU A 160 16.28 -19.07 -29.29
CA GLU A 160 16.33 -20.50 -29.65
C GLU A 160 15.32 -20.82 -30.76
#